data_AF-A0AAV8Q064-F1
#
_entry.id   AF-A0AAV8Q064-F1
#
_cell.length_a   1.000
_cell.length_b   1.000
_cell.length_c   1.000
_cell.angle_alpha   90.00
_cell.angle_beta   90.00
_cell.angle_gamma   90.00
#
_symmetry.space_group_name_H-M   'P 1'
#
loop_
_entity.id
_entity.type
_entity.pdbx_description
1 polymer ?
#
loop_
_entity_poly.entity_id
_entity_poly.type
_entity_poly.pdbx_seq_one_letter_code
_entity_poly.pdbx_strand_id
1 'polypeptide(L)'
;MRQAGAYSSMLVGGVSGRTGPHSLPLARIKRIMKRSSEDVRMISAEAPVVFSKACELLIGVLVRRAWAAAFRRKRRTLHKEDVAAAVTNTDVFDFLAQVVLQQQPK
;
A
#
# COMPACT_ATOMS: atom_id res chain seq x y z
N MET A 1 -40.32 -7.68 -3.19
CA MET A 1 -39.19 -6.77 -3.50
C MET A 1 -38.20 -6.85 -2.36
N ARG A 2 -36.95 -7.28 -2.61
CA ARG A 2 -35.93 -7.41 -1.56
C ARG A 2 -35.41 -6.01 -1.20
N GLN A 3 -35.50 -5.64 0.08
CA GLN A 3 -34.94 -4.38 0.59
C GLN A 3 -33.45 -4.29 0.28
N ALA A 4 -33.00 -3.12 -0.19
CA ALA A 4 -31.58 -2.83 -0.35
C ALA A 4 -30.94 -2.69 1.05
N GLY A 5 -29.92 -3.51 1.32
CA GLY A 5 -29.20 -3.50 2.59
C GLY A 5 -28.41 -2.20 2.83
N ALA A 6 -27.90 -2.05 4.06
CA ALA A 6 -27.26 -0.87 4.66
C ALA A 6 -26.06 -0.24 3.90
N TYR A 7 -25.76 -0.70 2.70
CA TYR A 7 -24.66 -0.24 1.85
C TYR A 7 -25.09 0.82 0.83
N SER A 8 -26.41 1.04 0.67
CA SER A 8 -26.96 1.94 -0.35
C SER A 8 -26.70 3.43 -0.09
N SER A 9 -26.33 3.83 1.13
CA SER A 9 -26.05 5.22 1.49
C SER A 9 -24.60 5.65 1.21
N MET A 10 -23.71 4.74 0.83
CA MET A 10 -22.30 5.07 0.56
C MET A 10 -22.04 5.65 -0.83
N LEU A 11 -23.05 5.72 -1.71
CA LEU A 11 -22.87 6.06 -3.11
C LEU A 11 -23.44 7.42 -3.55
N VAL A 12 -24.09 8.18 -2.66
CA VAL A 12 -24.70 9.46 -3.04
C VAL A 12 -24.13 10.62 -2.23
N GLY A 13 -23.09 11.23 -2.80
CA GLY A 13 -22.95 12.67 -2.94
C GLY A 13 -22.66 13.52 -1.70
N GLY A 14 -21.44 14.05 -1.64
CA GLY A 14 -21.19 15.35 -1.00
C GLY A 14 -19.86 15.46 -0.24
N VAL A 15 -19.04 16.42 -0.67
CA VAL A 15 -17.90 17.02 0.03
C VAL A 15 -16.52 16.37 -0.16
N SER A 16 -15.63 17.21 -0.70
CA SER A 16 -14.17 17.13 -0.74
C SER A 16 -13.56 16.38 -1.91
N GLY A 17 -12.82 17.11 -2.76
CA GLY A 17 -11.83 16.57 -3.70
C GLY A 17 -10.62 15.91 -2.99
N ARG A 18 -10.85 15.31 -1.84
CA ARG A 18 -9.92 14.51 -1.06
C ARG A 18 -10.58 13.15 -0.96
N THR A 19 -9.83 12.13 -1.37
CA THR A 19 -10.09 10.70 -1.14
C THR A 19 -11.12 10.46 -0.03
N GLY A 20 -12.15 9.62 -0.27
CA GLY A 20 -13.18 9.28 0.73
C GLY A 20 -12.62 8.68 2.04
N PRO A 21 -13.30 7.77 2.77
CA PRO A 21 -12.79 7.23 4.05
C PRO A 21 -11.46 6.44 3.95
N HIS A 22 -10.83 6.41 2.78
CA HIS A 22 -9.62 5.66 2.47
C HIS A 22 -8.41 6.59 2.34
N SER A 23 -7.30 6.25 3.00
CA SER A 23 -6.06 7.03 2.97
C SER A 23 -5.37 7.08 1.60
N LEU A 24 -5.71 6.15 0.70
CA LEU A 24 -5.12 6.05 -0.63
C LEU A 24 -6.20 6.17 -1.74
N PRO A 25 -5.90 6.85 -2.86
CA PRO A 25 -6.85 7.07 -3.94
C PRO A 25 -7.17 5.77 -4.70
N LEU A 26 -8.43 5.31 -4.61
CA LEU A 26 -8.90 4.06 -5.21
C LEU A 26 -8.65 3.99 -6.73
N ALA A 27 -8.82 5.11 -7.45
CA ALA A 27 -8.56 5.16 -8.88
C ALA A 27 -7.09 4.88 -9.23
N ARG A 28 -6.15 5.30 -8.37
CA ARG A 28 -4.72 5.01 -8.56
C ARG A 28 -4.42 3.53 -8.27
N ILE A 29 -5.01 2.97 -7.22
CA ILE A 29 -4.88 1.54 -6.88
C ILE A 29 -5.37 0.68 -8.06
N LYS A 30 -6.59 0.94 -8.55
CA LYS A 30 -7.17 0.24 -9.70
C LYS A 30 -6.27 0.33 -10.95
N ARG A 31 -5.65 1.49 -11.20
CA ARG A 31 -4.72 1.67 -12.34
C ARG A 31 -3.44 0.84 -12.17
N ILE A 32 -2.90 0.74 -10.96
CA ILE A 32 -1.72 -0.10 -10.69
C ILE A 32 -2.07 -1.58 -10.90
N MET A 33 -3.21 -2.02 -10.36
CA MET A 33 -3.72 -3.39 -10.54
C MET A 33 -3.94 -3.77 -12.01
N LYS A 34 -4.39 -2.83 -12.86
CA LYS A 34 -4.51 -3.10 -14.31
C LYS A 34 -3.16 -3.23 -15.03
N ARG A 35 -2.10 -2.64 -14.49
CA ARG A 35 -0.75 -2.65 -15.10
C ARG A 35 0.13 -3.79 -14.59
N SER A 36 -0.29 -4.51 -13.55
CA SER A 36 0.51 -5.60 -12.99
C SER A 36 0.52 -6.86 -13.84
N SER A 37 -0.46 -7.04 -14.74
CA SER A 37 -0.54 -8.20 -15.63
C SER A 37 -1.45 -7.89 -16.82
N GLU A 38 -1.08 -8.34 -18.01
CA GLU A 38 -1.84 -8.13 -19.25
C GLU A 38 -3.20 -8.83 -19.23
N ASP A 39 -3.37 -9.86 -18.40
CA ASP A 39 -4.61 -10.65 -18.29
C ASP A 39 -5.72 -9.98 -17.46
N VAL A 40 -5.42 -8.88 -16.75
CA VAL A 40 -6.40 -8.22 -15.88
C VAL A 40 -7.30 -7.29 -16.69
N ARG A 41 -8.44 -7.83 -17.15
CA ARG A 41 -9.46 -7.06 -17.89
C ARG A 41 -10.37 -6.25 -16.96
N MET A 42 -10.98 -6.93 -15.98
CA MET A 42 -11.95 -6.36 -15.05
C MET A 42 -11.44 -6.48 -13.60
N ILE A 43 -11.81 -5.50 -12.77
CA ILE A 43 -11.45 -5.46 -11.35
C ILE A 43 -12.74 -5.16 -10.58
N SER A 44 -13.07 -6.03 -9.63
CA SER A 44 -14.20 -5.83 -8.72
C SER A 44 -14.08 -4.52 -7.93
N ALA A 45 -15.21 -3.90 -7.59
CA ALA A 45 -15.25 -2.66 -6.83
C ALA A 45 -14.66 -2.82 -5.41
N GLU A 46 -14.73 -4.03 -4.83
CA GLU A 46 -14.23 -4.32 -3.48
C GLU A 46 -12.70 -4.41 -3.43
N ALA A 47 -12.05 -4.84 -4.51
CA ALA A 47 -10.61 -5.09 -4.48
C ALA A 47 -9.77 -3.82 -4.22
N PRO A 48 -10.01 -2.67 -4.90
CA PRO A 48 -9.29 -1.43 -4.57
C PRO A 48 -9.51 -0.95 -3.13
N VAL A 49 -10.66 -1.22 -2.54
CA VAL A 49 -10.98 -0.85 -1.15
C VAL A 49 -10.12 -1.67 -0.18
N VAL A 50 -10.08 -2.99 -0.36
CA VAL A 50 -9.23 -3.89 0.44
C VAL A 50 -7.74 -3.54 0.27
N PHE A 51 -7.29 -3.31 -0.96
CA PHE A 51 -5.90 -2.92 -1.23
C PHE A 51 -5.53 -1.60 -0.56
N SER A 52 -6.45 -0.63 -0.48
CA SER A 52 -6.20 0.63 0.21
C SER A 52 -5.80 0.40 1.67
N LYS A 53 -6.56 -0.44 2.39
CA LYS A 53 -6.25 -0.76 3.79
C LYS A 53 -5.02 -1.66 3.92
N ALA A 54 -4.86 -2.64 3.04
CA ALA A 54 -3.70 -3.52 3.05
C ALA A 54 -2.39 -2.74 2.81
N CYS A 55 -2.39 -1.79 1.87
CA CYS A 55 -1.25 -0.92 1.61
C CYS A 55 -0.92 -0.01 2.81
N GLU A 56 -1.92 0.53 3.50
CA GLU A 56 -1.72 1.30 4.74
C GLU A 56 -1.01 0.46 5.80
N LEU A 57 -1.49 -0.77 6.05
CA LEU A 57 -0.89 -1.71 7.00
C LEU A 57 0.52 -2.12 6.58
N LEU A 58 0.74 -2.40 5.29
CA LEU A 58 2.04 -2.76 4.73
C LEU A 58 3.08 -1.66 4.97
N ILE A 59 2.73 -0.40 4.64
CA ILE A 59 3.61 0.75 4.87
C ILE A 59 3.94 0.88 6.35
N GLY A 60 2.93 0.78 7.23
CA GLY A 60 3.14 0.87 8.68
C GLY A 60 4.06 -0.22 9.23
N VAL A 61 3.92 -1.46 8.76
CA VAL A 61 4.80 -2.58 9.17
C VAL A 61 6.22 -2.39 8.63
N LEU A 62 6.37 -2.05 7.35
CA LEU A 62 7.67 -1.84 6.71
C LEU A 62 8.45 -0.71 7.40
N VAL A 63 7.81 0.44 7.63
CA VAL A 63 8.43 1.60 8.26
C VAL A 63 8.84 1.29 9.70
N ARG A 64 8.03 0.55 10.48
CA ARG A 64 8.42 0.14 11.84
C ARG A 64 9.68 -0.74 11.85
N ARG A 65 9.78 -1.70 10.91
CA ARG A 65 10.98 -2.55 10.80
C ARG A 65 12.20 -1.75 10.35
N ALA A 66 12.05 -0.87 9.37
CA ALA A 66 13.13 0.02 8.93
C ALA A 66 13.57 0.97 10.06
N TRP A 67 12.62 1.51 10.83
CA TRP A 67 12.92 2.37 11.96
C TRP A 67 13.73 1.64 13.05
N ALA A 68 13.42 0.37 13.33
CA ALA A 68 14.22 -0.43 14.25
C ALA A 68 15.69 -0.56 13.78
N ALA A 69 15.94 -0.65 12.48
CA ALA A 69 17.30 -0.64 11.92
C ALA A 69 17.99 0.72 12.10
N ALA A 70 17.30 1.82 11.82
CA ALA A 70 17.82 3.18 12.05
C ALA A 70 18.15 3.43 13.53
N PHE A 71 17.26 3.00 14.42
CA PHE A 71 17.41 3.15 15.87
C PHE A 71 18.60 2.36 16.41
N ARG A 72 18.83 1.14 15.92
CA ARG A 72 20.03 0.34 16.25
C ARG A 72 21.34 1.07 15.89
N ARG A 73 21.31 1.89 14.83
CA ARG A 73 22.44 2.73 14.41
C ARG A 73 22.48 4.09 15.13
N LYS A 74 21.69 4.28 16.19
CA LYS A 74 21.56 5.54 16.97
C LYS A 74 21.16 6.75 16.13
N ARG A 75 20.50 6.53 14.98
CA ARG A 75 20.03 7.60 14.10
C ARG A 75 18.55 7.87 14.34
N ARG A 76 18.17 9.14 14.22
CA ARG A 76 16.77 9.62 14.28
C ARG A 76 16.18 9.93 12.91
N THR A 77 16.98 9.75 11.85
CA THR A 77 16.58 9.94 10.46
C THR A 77 16.54 8.56 9.80
N LEU A 78 15.45 8.26 9.09
CA LEU A 78 15.28 7.02 8.33
C LEU A 78 15.94 7.16 6.96
N HIS A 79 16.85 6.25 6.61
CA HIS A 79 17.55 6.24 5.32
C HIS A 79 17.11 5.04 4.45
N LYS A 80 17.42 5.10 3.15
CA LYS A 80 17.14 4.00 2.21
C LYS A 80 17.79 2.68 2.65
N GLU A 81 18.98 2.74 3.22
CA GLU A 81 19.69 1.56 3.76
C GLU A 81 18.91 0.86 4.89
N ASP A 82 18.15 1.61 5.69
CA ASP A 82 17.35 1.03 6.77
C ASP A 82 16.16 0.23 6.22
N VAL A 83 15.59 0.70 5.11
CA VAL A 83 14.54 -0.01 4.37
C VAL A 83 15.13 -1.27 3.71
N ALA A 84 16.32 -1.17 3.09
CA ALA A 84 17.01 -2.33 2.53
C ALA A 84 17.29 -3.39 3.62
N ALA A 85 17.80 -2.97 4.78
CA ALA A 85 18.02 -3.87 5.90
C ALA A 85 16.71 -4.48 6.41
N ALA A 86 15.60 -3.74 6.46
CA ALA A 86 14.31 -4.29 6.87
C ALA A 86 13.79 -5.35 5.90
N VAL A 87 14.00 -5.15 4.59
CA VAL A 87 13.60 -6.09 3.54
C VAL A 87 14.46 -7.37 3.62
N THR A 88 15.78 -7.26 3.68
CA THR A 88 16.68 -8.43 3.76
C THR A 88 16.50 -9.26 5.03
N ASN A 89 16.09 -8.63 6.14
CA ASN A 89 15.91 -9.33 7.42
C ASN A 89 14.48 -9.87 7.64
N THR A 90 13.58 -9.75 6.65
CA THR A 90 12.20 -10.19 6.78
C THR A 90 11.76 -10.94 5.53
N ASP A 91 11.65 -12.26 5.62
CA ASP A 91 11.29 -13.14 4.48
C ASP A 91 9.97 -12.73 3.79
N VAL A 92 8.99 -12.25 4.55
CA VAL A 92 7.70 -11.75 4.01
C VAL A 92 7.88 -10.57 3.04
N PHE A 93 9.01 -9.88 3.08
CA PHE A 93 9.33 -8.75 2.21
C PHE A 93 10.19 -9.12 0.99
N ASP A 94 10.47 -10.40 0.74
CA ASP A 94 11.31 -10.84 -0.39
C ASP A 94 10.82 -10.34 -1.76
N PHE A 95 9.51 -10.16 -1.93
CA PHE A 95 8.93 -9.57 -3.14
C PHE A 95 9.41 -8.13 -3.42
N LEU A 96 10.00 -7.45 -2.44
CA LEU A 96 10.57 -6.11 -2.56
C LEU A 96 12.08 -6.10 -2.84
N ALA A 97 12.76 -7.24 -2.75
CA ALA A 97 14.22 -7.31 -2.84
C ALA A 97 14.73 -6.70 -4.16
N GLN A 98 14.13 -7.08 -5.29
CA GLN A 98 14.50 -6.54 -6.60
C GLN A 98 14.32 -5.02 -6.69
N VAL A 99 13.20 -4.49 -6.17
CA VAL A 99 12.87 -3.06 -6.23
C VAL A 99 13.84 -2.23 -5.38
N VAL A 100 14.23 -2.74 -4.22
CA VAL A 100 15.09 -2.02 -3.28
C VAL A 100 16.57 -2.13 -3.63
N LEU A 101 17.02 -3.27 -4.16
CA LEU A 101 18.42 -3.47 -4.54
C LEU A 101 18.81 -2.67 -5.79
N GLN A 102 17.89 -2.45 -6.74
CA GLN A 102 18.13 -1.61 -7.92
C GLN A 102 18.35 -0.12 -7.59
N GLN A 103 18.05 0.31 -6.36
CA GLN A 103 18.13 1.71 -5.92
C GLN A 103 19.45 2.05 -5.20
N GLN A 104 20.35 1.09 -4.98
CA GLN A 104 21.68 1.37 -4.42
C GLN A 104 22.65 1.76 -5.56
N PRO A 105 23.34 2.91 -5.47
CA PRO A 105 24.43 3.20 -6.39
C PRO A 105 25.52 2.16 -6.20
N LYS A 106 26.05 1.66 -7.32
CA LYS A 106 27.17 0.72 -7.37
C LYS A 106 28.44 1.34 -6.81
#